data_AF-A0A2N2CAH8-F1
#
_entry.id   AF-A0A2N2CAH8-F1
#
_cell.length_a   1.000
_cell.length_b   1.000
_cell.length_c   1.000
_cell.angle_alpha   90.00
_cell.angle_beta   90.00
_cell.angle_gamma   90.00
#
_symmetry.space_group_name_H-M   'P 1'
#
loop_
_entity.id
_entity.type
_entity.pdbx_description
1 polymer ?
#
loop_
_entity_poly.entity_id
_entity_poly.type
_entity_poly.pdbx_seq_one_letter_code
_entity_poly.pdbx_strand_id
1 'polypeptide(L)'
;MKRKKESKKKAMFFIIFVLMLLIGVGIVQISRAYMDNKEREAEVVVLMETIKEEQLKQLELLKVKEEMKTRAFIEKTARSKFGLIYPDETLIDIAEKE
;
A
#
# COMPACT_ATOMS: atom_id res chain seq x y z
N MET A 1 -49.90 -20.81 -49.20
CA MET A 1 -48.74 -19.88 -49.16
C MET A 1 -48.44 -19.23 -47.79
N LYS A 2 -49.30 -19.32 -46.76
CA LYS A 2 -49.11 -18.62 -45.47
C LYS A 2 -47.95 -19.15 -44.57
N ARG A 3 -47.58 -20.43 -44.66
CA ARG A 3 -46.53 -21.05 -43.82
C ARG A 3 -45.11 -20.45 -44.03
N LYS A 4 -44.79 -19.94 -45.22
CA LYS A 4 -43.47 -19.34 -45.54
C LYS A 4 -43.24 -17.97 -44.89
N LYS A 5 -44.29 -17.26 -44.48
CA LYS A 5 -44.20 -15.92 -43.85
C LYS A 5 -43.98 -16.01 -42.34
N GLU A 6 -44.55 -17.03 -41.70
CA GLU A 6 -44.40 -17.33 -40.27
C GLU A 6 -42.97 -17.75 -39.91
N SER A 7 -42.30 -18.54 -40.76
CA SER A 7 -40.92 -18.98 -40.52
C SER A 7 -39.91 -17.84 -40.56
N LYS A 8 -40.10 -16.84 -41.44
CA LYS A 8 -39.24 -15.64 -41.50
C LYS A 8 -39.38 -14.75 -40.26
N LYS A 9 -40.59 -14.65 -39.69
CA LYS A 9 -40.82 -13.92 -38.42
C LYS A 9 -40.14 -14.62 -37.23
N LYS A 10 -40.25 -15.95 -37.15
CA LYS A 10 -39.56 -16.74 -36.10
C LYS A 10 -38.04 -16.63 -36.19
N ALA A 11 -37.47 -16.69 -37.40
CA ALA A 11 -36.04 -16.50 -37.62
C ALA A 11 -35.57 -15.09 -37.22
N MET A 12 -36.33 -14.06 -37.59
CA MET A 12 -36.05 -12.67 -37.19
C MET A 12 -36.10 -12.48 -35.67
N PHE A 13 -37.08 -13.09 -34.99
CA PHE A 13 -37.18 -13.05 -33.54
C PHE A 13 -35.98 -13.72 -32.86
N PHE A 14 -35.51 -14.83 -33.43
CA PHE A 14 -34.33 -15.55 -32.92
C PHE A 14 -33.05 -14.72 -33.05
N ILE A 15 -32.87 -14.00 -34.17
CA ILE A 15 -31.72 -13.10 -34.35
C ILE A 15 -31.74 -11.96 -33.32
N ILE A 16 -32.90 -11.34 -33.10
CA ILE A 16 -33.06 -10.27 -32.09
C ILE A 16 -32.78 -10.81 -30.68
N PHE A 17 -33.25 -12.02 -30.38
CA PHE A 17 -33.00 -12.67 -29.10
C PHE A 17 -31.50 -12.93 -28.86
N VAL A 18 -30.80 -13.45 -29.87
CA VAL A 18 -29.34 -13.66 -29.79
C VAL A 18 -28.60 -12.33 -29.63
N LEU A 19 -29.00 -11.28 -30.34
CA LEU A 19 -28.43 -9.94 -30.17
C LEU A 19 -28.64 -9.38 -28.76
N MET A 20 -29.84 -9.54 -28.19
CA MET A 20 -30.09 -9.14 -26.79
C MET A 20 -29.21 -9.90 -25.81
N LEU A 21 -29.02 -11.21 -26.01
CA LEU A 21 -28.14 -12.00 -25.16
C LEU A 21 -26.68 -11.52 -25.24
N LEU A 22 -26.18 -11.24 -26.44
CA LEU A 22 -24.82 -10.71 -26.62
C LEU A 22 -24.63 -9.35 -25.92
N ILE A 23 -25.61 -8.45 -26.05
CA ILE A 23 -25.58 -7.15 -25.37
C ILE A 23 -25.63 -7.33 -23.86
N GLY A 24 -26.50 -8.21 -23.36
CA GLY A 24 -26.63 -8.50 -21.92
C GLY A 24 -25.34 -9.04 -21.31
N VAL A 25 -24.69 -10.00 -21.98
CA VAL A 25 -23.37 -10.53 -21.57
C VAL A 25 -22.31 -9.44 -21.62
N GLY A 26 -22.32 -8.59 -22.65
CA GLY A 26 -21.40 -7.46 -22.78
C GLY A 26 -21.50 -6.48 -21.62
N ILE A 27 -22.72 -6.08 -21.23
CA ILE A 27 -22.96 -5.17 -20.11
C ILE A 27 -22.41 -5.77 -18.80
N VAL A 28 -22.71 -7.04 -18.52
CA VAL A 28 -22.25 -7.70 -17.28
C VAL A 28 -20.72 -7.77 -17.22
N GLN A 29 -20.06 -8.10 -18.34
CA GLN A 29 -18.59 -8.15 -18.36
C GLN A 29 -17.95 -6.78 -18.18
N ILE A 30 -18.48 -5.74 -18.83
CA ILE A 30 -17.99 -4.36 -18.68
C ILE A 30 -18.18 -3.87 -17.23
N SER A 31 -19.34 -4.12 -16.63
CA SER A 31 -19.60 -3.71 -15.24
C SER A 31 -18.67 -4.40 -14.25
N ARG A 32 -18.41 -5.72 -14.42
CA ARG A 32 -17.45 -6.45 -13.58
C ARG A 32 -16.04 -5.90 -13.74
N ALA A 33 -15.58 -5.74 -14.97
CA ALA A 33 -14.25 -5.20 -15.25
C ALA A 33 -14.07 -3.78 -14.69
N TYR A 34 -15.10 -2.94 -14.75
CA TYR A 34 -15.06 -1.59 -14.18
C TYR A 34 -14.96 -1.60 -12.65
N MET A 35 -15.70 -2.49 -11.98
CA MET A 35 -15.62 -2.67 -10.53
C MET A 35 -14.26 -3.18 -10.09
N ASP A 36 -13.77 -4.24 -10.74
CA ASP A 36 -12.45 -4.82 -10.46
C ASP A 36 -11.33 -3.78 -10.67
N ASN A 37 -11.43 -2.97 -11.74
CA ASN A 37 -10.43 -1.94 -12.00
C ASN A 37 -10.45 -0.84 -10.93
N LYS A 38 -11.64 -0.43 -10.48
CA LYS A 38 -11.78 0.57 -9.42
C LYS A 38 -11.23 0.07 -8.07
N GLU A 39 -11.48 -1.19 -7.74
CA GLU A 39 -10.97 -1.81 -6.51
C GLU A 39 -9.44 -1.91 -6.55
N ARG A 40 -8.88 -2.32 -7.69
CA ARG A 40 -7.42 -2.35 -7.90
C ARG A 40 -6.78 -0.97 -7.85
N GLU A 41 -7.41 0.06 -8.40
CA GLU A 41 -6.90 1.43 -8.30
C GLU A 41 -6.81 1.88 -6.83
N ALA A 42 -7.83 1.59 -6.02
CA ALA A 42 -7.80 1.89 -4.59
C ALA A 42 -6.70 1.11 -3.85
N GLU A 43 -6.54 -0.18 -4.17
CA GLU A 43 -5.48 -1.02 -3.61
C GLU A 43 -4.08 -0.51 -3.97
N VAL A 44 -3.86 -0.10 -5.23
CA VAL A 44 -2.60 0.48 -5.68
C VAL A 44 -2.25 1.76 -4.92
N VAL A 45 -3.22 2.64 -4.67
CA VAL A 45 -2.99 3.87 -3.91
C VAL A 45 -2.53 3.55 -2.48
N VAL A 46 -3.22 2.64 -1.79
CA VAL A 46 -2.87 2.23 -0.43
C VAL A 46 -1.49 1.56 -0.36
N LEU A 47 -1.19 0.68 -1.33
CA LEU A 47 0.12 0.03 -1.43
C LEU A 47 1.23 1.05 -1.68
N MET A 48 1.02 2.03 -2.57
CA MET A 48 1.99 3.08 -2.83
C MET A 48 2.25 3.95 -1.61
N GLU A 49 1.21 4.29 -0.84
CA GLU A 49 1.36 5.05 0.41
C GLU A 49 2.18 4.26 1.44
N THR A 50 1.87 2.98 1.60
CA THR A 50 2.61 2.08 2.50
C THR A 50 4.09 1.98 2.11
N ILE A 51 4.39 1.79 0.82
CA ILE A 51 5.78 1.75 0.31
C ILE A 51 6.50 3.06 0.63
N LYS A 52 5.84 4.21 0.44
CA LYS A 52 6.44 5.51 0.70
C LYS A 52 6.73 5.71 2.19
N GLU A 53 5.82 5.31 3.07
CA GLU A 53 6.05 5.33 4.52
C GLU A 53 7.21 4.44 4.94
N GLU A 54 7.28 3.21 4.42
CA GLU A 54 8.38 2.28 4.72
C GLU A 54 9.72 2.82 4.24
N GLN A 55 9.77 3.43 3.04
CA GLN A 55 10.98 4.08 2.53
C GLN A 55 11.44 5.24 3.43
N LEU A 56 10.50 6.06 3.93
CA LEU A 56 10.82 7.14 4.87
C LEU A 56 11.37 6.58 6.19
N LYS A 57 10.70 5.58 6.78
CA LYS A 57 11.16 4.89 8.00
C LYS A 57 12.55 4.29 7.79
N GLN A 58 12.80 3.67 6.64
CA GLN A 58 14.12 3.12 6.31
C GLN A 58 15.19 4.21 6.28
N LEU A 59 14.92 5.36 5.65
CA LEU A 59 15.87 6.48 5.60
C LEU A 59 16.16 7.05 6.99
N GLU A 60 15.14 7.19 7.84
CA GLU A 60 15.31 7.61 9.24
C GLU A 60 16.18 6.64 10.03
N LEU A 61 15.90 5.34 9.91
CA LEU A 61 16.70 4.30 10.57
C LEU A 61 18.16 4.32 10.09
N LEU A 62 18.40 4.56 8.82
CA LEU A 62 19.77 4.70 8.29
C LEU A 62 20.48 5.93 8.88
N LYS A 63 19.80 7.07 9.00
CA LYS A 63 20.38 8.27 9.65
C LYS A 63 20.73 8.00 11.11
N VAL A 64 19.79 7.44 11.87
CA VAL A 64 20.02 7.06 13.28
C VAL A 64 21.17 6.08 13.40
N LYS A 65 21.26 5.09 12.51
CA LYS A 65 22.36 4.12 12.49
C LYS A 65 23.71 4.81 12.28
N GLU A 66 23.80 5.80 11.40
CA GLU A 66 25.04 6.55 11.20
C GLU A 66 25.38 7.42 12.41
N GLU A 67 24.39 8.10 13.02
CA GLU A 67 24.58 8.88 14.24
C GLU A 67 25.08 8.00 15.40
N MET A 68 24.52 6.80 15.55
CA MET A 68 24.93 5.84 16.57
C MET A 68 26.37 5.36 16.45
N LYS A 69 26.96 5.39 15.25
CA LYS A 69 28.37 5.03 15.02
C LYS A 69 29.34 6.13 15.46
N THR A 70 28.86 7.35 15.70
CA THR A 70 29.72 8.46 16.07
C THR A 70 30.29 8.27 17.48
N ARG A 71 31.56 8.66 17.67
CA ARG A 71 32.21 8.61 18.99
C ARG A 71 31.43 9.40 20.04
N ALA A 72 30.92 10.58 19.66
CA ALA A 72 30.13 11.42 20.54
C ALA A 72 28.85 10.72 21.03
N PHE A 73 28.14 10.01 20.15
CA PHE A 73 26.95 9.25 20.55
C PHE A 73 27.31 8.07 21.47
N ILE A 74 28.37 7.33 21.12
CA ILE A 74 28.86 6.20 21.94
C ILE A 74 29.26 6.70 23.32
N GLU A 75 30.04 7.77 23.41
CA GLU A 75 30.51 8.36 24.66
C GLU A 75 29.33 8.89 25.49
N LYS A 76 28.41 9.65 24.88
CA LYS A 76 27.20 10.13 25.56
C LYS A 76 26.36 8.99 26.10
N THR A 77 26.20 7.91 25.34
CA THR A 77 25.46 6.72 25.76
C THR A 77 26.19 5.97 26.87
N ALA A 78 27.52 5.82 26.77
CA ALA A 78 28.37 5.19 27.78
C ALA A 78 28.30 5.93 29.12
N ARG A 79 28.43 7.26 29.08
CA ARG A 79 28.29 8.14 30.25
C ARG A 79 26.88 8.08 30.83
N SER A 80 25.85 8.27 30.00
CA SER A 80 24.46 8.39 30.47
C SER A 80 23.84 7.07 30.93
N LYS A 81 24.09 5.95 30.23
CA LYS A 81 23.47 4.65 30.56
C LYS A 81 24.29 3.81 31.52
N PHE A 82 25.61 3.96 31.50
CA PHE A 82 26.52 3.10 32.26
C PHE A 82 27.40 3.87 33.25
N GLY A 83 27.29 5.21 33.33
CA GLY A 83 28.08 6.02 34.25
C GLY A 83 29.59 5.99 33.95
N LEU A 84 29.99 5.59 32.74
CA LEU A 84 31.39 5.45 32.38
C LEU A 84 32.05 6.83 32.25
N ILE A 85 33.28 6.96 32.74
CA ILE A 85 34.14 8.13 32.57
C ILE A 85 35.53 7.70 32.12
N TYR A 86 36.31 8.63 31.59
CA TYR A 86 37.70 8.34 31.30
C TYR A 86 38.51 8.17 32.60
N PRO A 87 39.61 7.39 32.59
CA PRO A 87 40.40 7.12 33.80
C PRO A 87 40.99 8.37 34.49
N ASP A 88 41.16 9.46 33.75
CA ASP A 88 41.67 10.76 34.21
C ASP A 88 40.57 11.74 34.65
N GLU A 89 39.30 11.37 34.50
CA GLU A 89 38.16 12.17 34.93
C GLU A 89 37.69 11.77 36.33
N THR A 90 37.14 12.73 37.09
CA THR A 90 36.47 12.46 38.38
C THR A 90 34.99 12.78 38.27
N LEU A 91 34.13 11.81 38.58
CA LEU A 91 32.69 12.04 38.70
C LEU A 91 32.39 12.82 39.98
N ILE A 92 31.70 13.95 39.86
CA ILE A 92 31.13 14.69 40.98
C ILE A 92 29.61 14.58 40.84
N ASP A 93 29.01 13.71 41.64
CA ASP A 93 27.56 13.59 41.72
C ASP A 93 27.02 14.67 42.66
N ILE A 94 26.40 15.70 42.08
CA ILE A 94 25.73 16.76 42.83
C ILE A 94 24.29 16.28 43.08
N ALA A 95 24.14 15.16 43.80
CA ALA A 95 22.85 14.77 44.32
C ALA A 95 22.41 15.88 45.28
N GLU A 96 21.45 16.69 44.83
CA GLU A 96 20.81 17.74 45.60
C GLU A 96 20.30 17.10 46.91
N LYS A 97 21.01 17.38 48.01
CA LYS A 97 20.59 17.04 49.36
C LYS A 97 19.40 17.93 49.67
N GLU A 98 18.19 17.41 49.48
CA GLU A 98 17.00 17.89 50.22
C GLU A 98 17.14 17.56 51.71
#